data_AF-A0A1E3G1V1-F1
#
_entry.id   AF-A0A1E3G1V1-F1
#
_cell.length_a   1.000
_cell.length_b   1.000
_cell.length_c   1.000
_cell.angle_alpha   90.00
_cell.angle_beta   90.00
_cell.angle_gamma   90.00
#
_symmetry.space_group_name_H-M   'P 1'
#
loop_
_entity.id
_entity.type
_entity.pdbx_description
1 polymer ?
#
loop_
_entity_poly.entity_id
_entity_poly.type
_entity_poly.pdbx_seq_one_letter_code
_entity_poly.pdbx_strand_id
1 'polypeptide(L)'
;MGYLRYYFVALLLSVSAFLTLFFLFFWSIRCESSALLSWQVVEDRAGVLSGQGESLQKFYVILKTPTTILLRTKIDGNAQVPEHLRKSKYLYISQADCSYLRVYVNSQFIGSVGLHEKRTGHFWYQPFLFELPSDTEEITIVMSGIYGLGIDFGAFLVDERGAKRFNLIFRLCVSDTWIFVFWHGEEACL
;
A
#
# COMPACT_ATOMS: atom_id res chain seq x y z
N MET A 1 9.16 48.75 -20.31
CA MET A 1 10.21 47.83 -19.79
C MET A 1 9.92 47.27 -18.39
N GLY A 2 9.19 47.96 -17.49
CA GLY A 2 8.91 47.45 -16.13
C GLY A 2 8.00 46.20 -16.06
N TYR A 3 6.97 46.12 -16.90
CA TYR A 3 6.03 44.99 -16.92
C TYR A 3 6.69 43.65 -17.29
N LEU A 4 7.55 43.64 -18.32
CA LEU A 4 8.30 42.44 -18.72
C LEU A 4 9.20 41.91 -17.60
N ARG A 5 9.83 42.81 -16.83
CA ARG A 5 10.69 42.44 -15.70
C ARG A 5 9.91 41.84 -14.53
N TYR A 6 8.70 42.36 -14.26
CA TYR A 6 7.81 41.82 -13.23
C TYR A 6 7.31 40.41 -13.58
N TYR A 7 6.85 40.20 -14.82
CA TYR A 7 6.43 38.87 -15.28
C TYR A 7 7.60 37.88 -15.41
N PHE A 8 8.81 38.36 -15.69
CA PHE A 8 9.99 37.49 -15.78
C PHE A 8 10.36 36.87 -14.42
N VAL A 9 10.25 37.62 -13.32
CA VAL A 9 10.46 37.08 -11.97
C VAL A 9 9.40 36.05 -11.63
N ALA A 10 8.12 36.35 -11.89
CA ALA A 10 7.03 35.41 -11.68
C ALA A 10 7.20 34.13 -12.54
N LEU A 11 7.63 34.28 -13.80
CA LEU A 11 7.92 33.16 -14.69
C LEU A 11 9.06 32.28 -14.16
N LEU A 12 10.17 32.89 -13.72
CA LEU A 12 11.29 32.16 -13.13
C LEU A 12 10.88 31.38 -11.88
N LEU A 13 10.10 32.00 -10.99
CA LEU A 13 9.60 31.35 -9.79
C LEU A 13 8.67 30.18 -10.13
N SER A 14 7.74 30.38 -11.07
CA SER A 14 6.82 29.33 -11.52
C SER A 14 7.53 28.16 -12.20
N VAL A 15 8.51 28.44 -13.08
CA VAL A 15 9.31 27.40 -13.74
C VAL A 15 10.16 26.65 -12.71
N SER A 16 10.79 27.37 -11.77
CA SER A 16 11.55 26.74 -10.69
C SER A 16 10.66 25.85 -9.83
N ALA A 17 9.50 26.34 -9.41
CA ALA A 17 8.54 25.57 -8.62
C ALA A 17 8.07 24.32 -9.38
N PHE A 18 7.74 24.48 -10.66
CA PHE A 18 7.35 23.36 -11.54
C PHE A 18 8.47 22.32 -11.63
N LEU A 19 9.71 22.74 -11.91
CA LEU A 19 10.85 21.81 -12.00
C LEU A 19 11.10 21.12 -10.67
N THR A 20 11.03 21.83 -9.54
CA THR A 20 11.17 21.23 -8.21
C THR A 20 10.09 20.17 -7.98
N LEU A 21 8.83 20.48 -8.23
CA LEU A 21 7.73 19.52 -8.08
C LEU A 21 7.87 18.33 -9.04
N PHE A 22 8.24 18.59 -10.29
CA PHE A 22 8.49 17.58 -11.30
C PHE A 22 9.60 16.62 -10.86
N PHE A 23 10.76 17.13 -10.45
CA PHE A 23 11.86 16.29 -10.01
C PHE A 23 11.56 15.56 -8.70
N LEU A 24 10.85 16.19 -7.75
CA LEU A 24 10.39 15.51 -6.53
C LEU A 24 9.44 14.35 -6.85
N PHE A 25 8.48 14.57 -7.74
CA PHE A 25 7.55 13.54 -8.21
C PHE A 25 8.29 12.38 -8.86
N PHE A 26 9.14 12.65 -9.86
CA PHE A 26 9.92 11.62 -10.55
C PHE A 26 10.88 10.86 -9.62
N TRP A 27 11.52 11.57 -8.68
CA TRP A 27 12.37 10.94 -7.68
C TRP A 27 11.58 10.03 -6.75
N SER A 28 10.37 10.45 -6.36
CA SER A 28 9.53 9.72 -5.43
C SER A 28 8.97 8.42 -6.03
N ILE A 29 8.67 8.39 -7.34
CA ILE A 29 8.18 7.18 -8.04
C ILE A 29 9.24 6.08 -8.12
N ARG A 30 10.53 6.43 -8.16
CA ARG A 30 11.62 5.46 -8.24
C ARG A 30 11.88 4.88 -6.85
N CYS A 31 11.11 3.89 -6.43
CA CYS A 31 11.36 3.16 -5.18
C CYS A 31 12.06 1.81 -5.46
N GLU A 32 13.18 1.56 -4.80
CA GLU A 32 13.70 0.20 -4.70
C GLU A 32 12.74 -0.58 -3.81
N SER A 33 12.23 -1.70 -4.31
CA SER A 33 11.23 -2.51 -3.64
C SER A 33 11.43 -3.97 -4.03
N SER A 34 11.03 -4.88 -3.15
CA SER A 34 10.99 -6.30 -3.44
C SER A 34 9.54 -6.76 -3.45
N ALA A 35 9.06 -7.27 -4.59
CA ALA A 35 7.71 -7.79 -4.69
C ALA A 35 7.56 -9.04 -3.82
N LEU A 36 6.48 -9.12 -3.05
CA LEU A 36 6.10 -10.36 -2.39
C LEU A 36 5.65 -11.35 -3.47
N LEU A 37 6.41 -12.43 -3.62
CA LEU A 37 6.33 -13.31 -4.78
C LEU A 37 5.08 -14.20 -4.81
N SER A 38 4.42 -14.42 -3.67
CA SER A 38 3.26 -15.31 -3.62
C SER A 38 2.42 -15.10 -2.36
N TRP A 39 1.14 -14.80 -2.56
CA TRP A 39 0.10 -14.92 -1.54
C TRP A 39 -0.56 -16.29 -1.64
N GLN A 40 -0.49 -17.06 -0.56
CA GLN A 40 -1.26 -18.27 -0.38
C GLN A 40 -2.64 -17.92 0.14
N VAL A 41 -3.68 -18.42 -0.53
CA VAL A 41 -5.07 -18.32 -0.05
C VAL A 41 -5.27 -19.36 1.04
N VAL A 42 -5.44 -18.90 2.28
CA VAL A 42 -5.66 -19.77 3.45
C VAL A 42 -7.15 -19.98 3.68
N GLU A 43 -7.96 -18.94 3.46
CA GLU A 43 -9.41 -19.01 3.62
C GLU A 43 -10.10 -18.21 2.52
N ASP A 44 -11.02 -18.85 1.81
CA ASP A 44 -11.92 -18.26 0.83
C ASP A 44 -13.26 -18.99 0.87
N ARG A 45 -14.15 -18.57 1.77
CA ARG A 45 -15.44 -19.26 2.00
C ARG A 45 -16.39 -19.18 0.82
N ALA A 46 -16.29 -18.11 0.04
CA ALA A 46 -17.15 -17.87 -1.11
C ALA A 46 -16.57 -18.50 -2.39
N GLY A 47 -15.34 -19.02 -2.32
CA GLY A 47 -14.64 -19.62 -3.45
C GLY A 47 -14.37 -18.63 -4.59
N VAL A 48 -14.28 -17.32 -4.29
CA VAL A 48 -14.12 -16.27 -5.32
C VAL A 48 -12.75 -16.29 -6.00
N LEU A 49 -11.76 -16.91 -5.37
CA LEU A 49 -10.41 -17.12 -5.91
C LEU A 49 -10.21 -18.55 -6.44
N SER A 50 -11.25 -19.40 -6.40
CA SER A 50 -11.16 -20.77 -6.90
C SER A 50 -10.82 -20.79 -8.39
N GLY A 51 -9.62 -21.26 -8.73
CA GLY A 51 -9.11 -21.31 -10.11
C GLY A 51 -8.04 -20.27 -10.43
N GLN A 52 -7.83 -19.28 -9.57
CA GLN A 52 -6.57 -18.56 -9.52
C GLN A 52 -5.62 -19.42 -8.68
N GLY A 53 -4.48 -19.83 -9.25
CA GLY A 53 -3.60 -20.84 -8.65
C GLY A 53 -3.19 -20.56 -7.20
N GLU A 54 -2.54 -21.54 -6.54
CA GLU A 54 -2.21 -21.50 -5.10
C GLU A 54 -1.37 -20.29 -4.64
N SER A 55 -0.78 -19.54 -5.58
CA SER A 55 0.10 -18.41 -5.35
C SER A 55 -0.35 -17.20 -6.18
N LEU A 56 -0.89 -16.18 -5.52
CA LEU A 56 -1.33 -14.94 -6.16
C LEU A 56 -0.27 -13.85 -5.98
N GLN A 57 0.19 -13.24 -7.06
CA GLN A 57 0.99 -12.00 -6.99
C GLN A 57 0.12 -10.76 -7.10
N LYS A 58 -0.87 -10.83 -7.99
CA LYS A 58 -1.85 -9.80 -8.30
C LYS A 58 -3.16 -10.48 -8.61
N PHE A 59 -4.25 -9.90 -8.15
CA PHE A 59 -5.58 -10.41 -8.45
C PHE A 59 -6.61 -9.31 -8.26
N TYR A 60 -7.70 -9.42 -9.01
CA TYR A 60 -8.90 -8.60 -8.86
C TYR A 60 -10.10 -9.47 -9.18
N VAL A 61 -11.11 -9.43 -8.32
CA VAL A 61 -12.36 -10.15 -8.53
C VAL A 61 -13.54 -9.23 -8.25
N ILE A 62 -14.47 -9.20 -9.20
CA ILE A 62 -15.77 -8.54 -9.01
C ILE A 62 -16.68 -9.49 -8.22
N LEU A 63 -17.19 -8.99 -7.11
CA LEU A 63 -18.00 -9.75 -6.17
C LEU A 63 -19.49 -9.62 -6.48
N LYS A 64 -20.21 -10.75 -6.43
CA LYS A 64 -21.68 -10.77 -6.44
C LYS A 64 -22.28 -10.65 -5.03
N THR A 65 -21.50 -11.02 -4.02
CA THR A 65 -21.87 -11.00 -2.61
C THR A 65 -20.67 -10.55 -1.77
N PRO A 66 -20.89 -9.86 -0.64
CA PRO A 66 -19.81 -9.49 0.26
C PRO A 66 -18.97 -10.71 0.65
N THR A 67 -17.65 -10.60 0.48
CA THR A 67 -16.73 -11.73 0.64
C THR A 67 -15.55 -11.32 1.51
N THR A 68 -15.02 -12.27 2.27
CA THR A 68 -13.78 -12.13 3.05
C THR A 68 -12.82 -13.24 2.66
N ILE A 69 -11.56 -12.87 2.48
CA ILE A 69 -10.45 -13.79 2.23
C ILE A 69 -9.35 -13.59 3.26
N LEU A 70 -8.60 -14.66 3.51
CA LEU A 70 -7.38 -14.64 4.30
C LEU A 70 -6.21 -15.07 3.40
N LEU A 71 -5.27 -14.17 3.22
CA LEU A 71 -4.06 -14.36 2.43
C LEU A 71 -2.85 -14.42 3.36
N ARG A 72 -1.88 -15.25 3.01
CA ARG A 72 -0.66 -15.42 3.79
C ARG A 72 0.54 -15.51 2.89
N THR A 73 1.64 -14.90 3.30
CA THR A 73 2.92 -15.02 2.62
C THR A 73 4.02 -15.19 3.65
N LYS A 74 5.02 -15.99 3.30
CA LYS A 74 6.23 -16.14 4.09
C LYS A 74 7.29 -15.21 3.52
N ILE A 75 7.87 -14.38 4.38
CA ILE A 75 9.11 -13.69 4.09
C ILE A 75 10.23 -14.70 4.37
N ASP A 76 10.32 -15.72 3.54
CA ASP A 76 11.46 -16.62 3.65
C ASP A 76 12.72 -15.86 3.23
N GLY A 77 13.88 -16.20 3.82
CA GLY A 77 15.19 -15.59 3.57
C GLY A 77 15.73 -15.79 2.14
N ASN A 78 14.84 -15.86 1.16
CA ASN A 78 15.07 -16.11 -0.24
C ASN A 78 16.18 -15.18 -0.77
N ALA A 79 17.11 -15.79 -1.51
CA ALA A 79 18.26 -15.15 -2.13
C ALA A 79 17.91 -13.94 -3.03
N GLN A 80 16.63 -13.77 -3.37
CA GLN A 80 16.11 -12.72 -4.25
C GLN A 80 15.69 -11.43 -3.52
N VAL A 81 15.50 -11.44 -2.20
CA VAL A 81 15.24 -10.21 -1.43
C VAL A 81 16.59 -9.58 -1.07
N PRO A 82 16.91 -8.36 -1.54
CA PRO A 82 18.13 -7.65 -1.18
C PRO A 82 18.31 -7.58 0.34
N GLU A 83 19.54 -7.72 0.84
CA GLU A 83 19.81 -7.76 2.29
C GLU A 83 19.27 -6.53 3.04
N HIS A 84 19.35 -5.34 2.42
CA HIS A 84 18.81 -4.11 2.99
C HIS A 84 17.26 -4.12 3.10
N LEU A 85 16.59 -4.93 2.29
CA LEU A 85 15.15 -5.22 2.37
C LEU A 85 14.83 -6.48 3.18
N ARG A 86 15.81 -7.30 3.59
CA ARG A 86 15.54 -8.39 4.56
C ARG A 86 15.34 -7.86 5.96
N LYS A 87 15.91 -6.69 6.25
CA LYS A 87 15.59 -5.88 7.43
C LYS A 87 14.43 -4.91 7.14
N SER A 88 13.58 -5.22 6.16
CA SER A 88 12.50 -4.32 5.74
C SER A 88 11.59 -4.03 6.91
N LYS A 89 11.34 -2.73 7.07
CA LYS A 89 10.46 -2.20 8.11
C LYS A 89 9.05 -1.95 7.60
N TYR A 90 8.76 -2.15 6.32
CA TYR A 90 7.46 -1.76 5.79
C TYR A 90 6.91 -2.70 4.73
N LEU A 91 5.62 -3.02 4.88
CA LEU A 91 4.77 -3.60 3.85
C LEU A 91 4.08 -2.47 3.09
N TYR A 92 4.30 -2.41 1.79
CA TYR A 92 3.67 -1.46 0.89
C TYR A 92 2.70 -2.19 -0.06
N ILE A 93 1.42 -1.83 -0.01
CA ILE A 93 0.42 -2.31 -0.95
C ILE A 93 0.06 -1.14 -1.83
N SER A 94 0.48 -1.17 -3.09
CA SER A 94 0.36 -0.01 -4.00
C SER A 94 -1.08 0.34 -4.32
N GLN A 95 -1.92 -0.68 -4.43
CA GLN A 95 -3.35 -0.55 -4.63
C GLN A 95 -4.02 -1.83 -4.14
N ALA A 96 -5.03 -1.66 -3.30
CA ALA A 96 -5.96 -2.73 -3.00
C ALA A 96 -7.40 -2.23 -3.19
N ASP A 97 -8.24 -3.12 -3.71
CA ASP A 97 -9.67 -2.92 -3.82
C ASP A 97 -10.32 -3.74 -2.71
N CYS A 98 -10.80 -3.06 -1.68
CA CYS A 98 -11.40 -3.71 -0.52
C CYS A 98 -12.32 -2.75 0.25
N SER A 99 -13.21 -3.33 1.06
CA SER A 99 -14.03 -2.62 2.04
C SER A 99 -13.46 -2.68 3.45
N TYR A 100 -12.50 -3.57 3.69
CA TYR A 100 -11.79 -3.74 4.94
C TYR A 100 -10.46 -4.47 4.70
N LEU A 101 -9.41 -4.04 5.39
CA LEU A 101 -8.07 -4.61 5.32
C LEU A 101 -7.50 -4.74 6.73
N ARG A 102 -6.95 -5.90 7.09
CA ARG A 102 -6.22 -6.10 8.34
C ARG A 102 -4.95 -6.89 8.11
N VAL A 103 -3.87 -6.47 8.76
CA VAL A 103 -2.55 -7.06 8.63
C VAL A 103 -2.09 -7.64 9.97
N TYR A 104 -1.57 -8.85 9.90
CA TYR A 104 -0.91 -9.56 10.97
C TYR A 104 0.51 -9.92 10.55
N VAL A 105 1.45 -9.87 11.49
CA VAL A 105 2.82 -10.36 11.35
C VAL A 105 3.06 -11.42 12.41
N ASN A 106 3.56 -12.59 12.01
CA ASN A 106 3.83 -13.70 12.95
C ASN A 106 2.63 -13.96 13.88
N SER A 107 1.41 -13.92 13.34
CA SER A 107 0.12 -14.00 14.07
C SER A 107 -0.22 -12.83 15.01
N GLN A 108 0.64 -11.84 15.17
CA GLN A 108 0.37 -10.61 15.93
C GLN A 108 -0.28 -9.55 15.04
N PHE A 109 -1.31 -8.88 15.56
CA PHE A 109 -1.96 -7.77 14.88
C PHE A 109 -1.03 -6.56 14.77
N ILE A 110 -0.93 -5.98 13.57
CA ILE A 110 -0.12 -4.78 13.30
C ILE A 110 -1.00 -3.57 12.99
N GLY A 111 -2.07 -3.76 12.21
CA GLY A 111 -2.95 -2.65 11.85
C GLY A 111 -4.12 -3.07 10.97
N SER A 112 -5.09 -2.17 10.83
CA SER A 112 -6.24 -2.34 9.94
C SER A 112 -6.73 -1.03 9.38
N VAL A 113 -7.44 -1.10 8.26
CA VAL A 113 -8.14 0.01 7.62
C VAL A 113 -9.59 -0.40 7.35
N GLY A 114 -10.52 0.50 7.67
CA GLY A 114 -11.96 0.26 7.61
C GLY A 114 -12.55 -0.27 8.92
N LEU A 115 -13.89 -0.26 8.98
CA LEU A 115 -14.63 -0.62 10.18
C LEU A 115 -14.68 -2.13 10.34
N HIS A 116 -14.06 -2.64 11.40
CA HIS A 116 -13.95 -4.08 11.64
C HIS A 116 -15.31 -4.80 11.68
N GLU A 117 -16.28 -4.20 12.37
CA GLU A 117 -17.60 -4.78 12.56
C GLU A 117 -18.48 -4.64 11.32
N LYS A 118 -18.48 -3.46 10.69
CA LYS A 118 -19.38 -3.16 9.57
C LYS A 118 -18.83 -3.67 8.24
N ARG A 119 -17.52 -3.59 8.03
CA ARG A 119 -16.82 -3.94 6.78
C ARG A 119 -17.42 -3.28 5.53
N THR A 120 -17.98 -2.08 5.71
CA THR A 120 -18.68 -1.29 4.68
C THR A 120 -17.86 -0.14 4.12
N GLY A 121 -16.53 -0.15 4.33
CA GLY A 121 -15.66 0.84 3.67
C GLY A 121 -15.68 0.67 2.15
N HIS A 122 -15.22 1.69 1.44
CA HIS A 122 -14.89 1.56 0.02
C HIS A 122 -13.56 2.23 -0.23
N PHE A 123 -12.50 1.43 -0.23
CA PHE A 123 -11.14 1.85 -0.51
C PHE A 123 -10.81 1.43 -1.94
N TRP A 124 -10.90 2.38 -2.85
CA TRP A 124 -10.51 2.19 -4.25
C TRP A 124 -9.24 2.99 -4.52
N TYR A 125 -8.29 2.38 -5.24
CA TYR A 125 -7.09 3.06 -5.73
C TYR A 125 -6.23 3.73 -4.64
N GLN A 126 -6.34 3.28 -3.39
CA GLN A 126 -5.56 3.80 -2.27
C GLN A 126 -4.37 2.88 -1.96
N PRO A 127 -3.17 3.45 -1.80
CA PRO A 127 -2.03 2.70 -1.32
C PRO A 127 -2.04 2.57 0.20
N PHE A 128 -1.47 1.49 0.72
CA PHE A 128 -1.32 1.21 2.13
C PHE A 128 0.15 0.99 2.50
N LEU A 129 0.54 1.50 3.67
CA LEU A 129 1.87 1.29 4.22
C LEU A 129 1.75 0.85 5.68
N PHE A 130 2.31 -0.30 6.03
CA PHE A 130 2.32 -0.83 7.39
C PHE A 130 3.76 -1.01 7.85
N GLU A 131 4.07 -0.56 9.07
CA GLU A 131 5.37 -0.86 9.68
C GLU A 131 5.42 -2.32 10.14
N LEU A 132 6.56 -2.98 9.90
CA LEU A 132 6.81 -4.38 10.16
C LEU A 132 7.87 -4.51 11.27
N PRO A 133 7.66 -5.41 12.25
CA PRO A 133 8.69 -5.83 13.20
C PRO A 133 9.96 -6.37 12.51
N SER A 134 11.11 -6.23 13.16
CA SER A 134 12.41 -6.66 12.60
C SER A 134 12.53 -8.18 12.42
N ASP A 135 11.72 -8.95 13.12
CA ASP A 135 11.66 -10.42 13.15
C ASP A 135 10.49 -10.97 12.30
N THR A 136 9.99 -10.20 11.33
CA THR A 136 8.90 -10.63 10.45
C THR A 136 9.30 -11.85 9.61
N GLU A 137 8.66 -12.99 9.85
CA GLU A 137 8.83 -14.22 9.06
C GLU A 137 7.60 -14.49 8.19
N GLU A 138 6.41 -14.10 8.65
CA GLU A 138 5.15 -14.34 7.98
C GLU A 138 4.26 -13.09 8.06
N ILE A 139 3.64 -12.74 6.93
CA ILE A 139 2.61 -11.71 6.85
C ILE A 139 1.29 -12.40 6.50
N THR A 140 0.25 -12.09 7.26
CA THR A 140 -1.13 -12.50 6.97
C THR A 140 -1.99 -11.26 6.75
N ILE A 141 -2.78 -11.25 5.68
CA ILE A 141 -3.72 -10.20 5.36
C ILE A 141 -5.14 -10.77 5.35
N VAL A 142 -6.04 -10.14 6.11
CA VAL A 142 -7.48 -10.36 6.00
C VAL A 142 -8.06 -9.22 5.17
N MET A 143 -8.72 -9.55 4.07
CA MET A 143 -9.37 -8.58 3.19
C MET A 143 -10.85 -8.89 3.10
N SER A 144 -11.68 -7.86 3.06
CA SER A 144 -13.10 -8.01 2.72
C SER A 144 -13.46 -7.06 1.58
N GLY A 145 -14.43 -7.45 0.77
CA GLY A 145 -14.93 -6.65 -0.34
C GLY A 145 -16.45 -6.78 -0.46
N ILE A 146 -17.10 -5.74 -0.96
CA ILE A 146 -18.55 -5.73 -1.26
C ILE A 146 -18.79 -5.86 -2.76
N TYR A 147 -18.10 -5.04 -3.57
CA TYR A 147 -18.23 -5.03 -5.04
C TYR A 147 -17.00 -5.60 -5.76
N GLY A 148 -15.83 -5.40 -5.15
CA GLY A 148 -14.55 -5.82 -5.69
C GLY A 148 -13.63 -6.22 -4.56
N LEU A 149 -12.71 -7.12 -4.85
CA LEU A 149 -11.69 -7.59 -3.94
C LEU A 149 -10.40 -7.87 -4.72
N GLY A 150 -9.32 -7.19 -4.37
CA GLY A 150 -8.09 -7.33 -5.14
C GLY A 150 -6.86 -6.63 -4.57
N ILE A 151 -5.70 -7.09 -5.02
CA ILE A 151 -4.43 -6.40 -4.96
C ILE A 151 -3.93 -6.28 -6.40
N ASP A 152 -4.26 -5.17 -7.06
CA ASP A 152 -4.10 -5.01 -8.51
C ASP A 152 -2.63 -4.83 -8.94
N PHE A 153 -1.89 -4.05 -8.16
CA PHE A 153 -0.53 -3.64 -8.50
C PHE A 153 0.54 -4.32 -7.62
N GLY A 154 0.14 -5.36 -6.88
CA GLY A 154 1.02 -6.18 -6.05
C GLY A 154 1.30 -5.56 -4.67
N ALA A 155 1.94 -6.36 -3.82
CA ALA A 155 2.44 -5.94 -2.52
C ALA A 155 3.96 -6.07 -2.48
N PHE A 156 4.61 -5.16 -1.77
CA PHE A 156 6.06 -4.99 -1.79
C PHE A 156 6.61 -4.80 -0.39
N LEU A 157 7.83 -5.27 -0.18
CA LEU A 157 8.65 -4.87 0.94
C LEU A 157 9.48 -3.65 0.54
N VAL A 158 9.47 -2.64 1.40
CA VAL A 158 10.22 -1.39 1.21
C VAL A 158 11.01 -1.01 2.46
N ASP A 159 12.14 -0.35 2.25
CA ASP A 159 12.95 0.22 3.32
C ASP A 159 12.41 1.59 3.78
N GLU A 160 13.12 2.22 4.71
CA GLU A 160 12.75 3.55 5.22
C GLU A 160 12.82 4.64 4.13
N ARG A 161 13.71 4.49 3.13
CA ARG A 161 13.78 5.43 1.99
C ARG A 161 12.54 5.29 1.12
N GLY A 162 12.09 4.06 0.88
CA GLY A 162 10.84 3.76 0.19
C GLY A 162 9.62 4.31 0.91
N ALA A 163 9.53 4.14 2.23
CA ALA A 163 8.49 4.74 3.05
C ALA A 163 8.45 6.28 2.97
N LYS A 164 9.63 6.93 2.95
CA LYS A 164 9.73 8.39 2.76
C LYS A 164 9.28 8.83 1.37
N ARG A 165 9.65 8.08 0.33
CA ARG A 165 9.22 8.32 -1.05
C ARG A 165 7.70 8.15 -1.20
N PHE A 166 7.14 7.12 -0.60
CA PHE A 166 5.70 6.89 -0.53
C PHE A 166 4.97 8.08 0.10
N ASN A 167 5.39 8.50 1.30
CA ASN A 167 4.81 9.65 2.00
C ASN A 167 4.87 10.93 1.17
N LEU A 168 5.94 11.12 0.39
CA LEU A 168 6.08 12.26 -0.51
C LEU A 168 5.10 12.18 -1.68
N ILE A 169 4.97 11.03 -2.37
CA ILE A 169 3.96 10.85 -3.44
C ILE A 169 2.56 11.10 -2.90
N PHE A 170 2.24 10.50 -1.76
CA PHE A 170 0.92 10.63 -1.15
C PHE A 170 0.57 12.10 -0.91
N ARG A 171 1.51 12.89 -0.35
CA ARG A 171 1.33 14.34 -0.15
C ARG A 171 1.26 15.15 -1.45
N LEU A 172 1.97 14.74 -2.49
CA LEU A 172 1.95 15.43 -3.79
C LEU A 172 0.66 15.14 -4.58
N CYS A 173 0.07 13.96 -4.41
CA CYS A 173 -1.06 13.49 -5.22
C CYS A 173 -2.42 13.61 -4.51
N VAL A 174 -2.46 13.55 -3.17
CA VAL A 174 -3.70 13.61 -2.39
C VAL A 174 -3.77 14.96 -1.72
N SER A 175 -4.46 15.92 -2.34
CA SER A 175 -4.53 17.31 -1.86
C SER A 175 -5.41 17.50 -0.62
N ASP A 176 -6.32 16.57 -0.29
CA ASP A 176 -7.39 16.84 0.68
C ASP A 176 -7.76 15.67 1.62
N THR A 177 -6.93 14.64 1.76
CA THR A 177 -7.22 13.54 2.69
C THR A 177 -6.03 13.26 3.60
N TRP A 178 -6.07 13.88 4.78
CA TRP A 178 -5.25 13.49 5.92
C TRP A 178 -5.67 12.08 6.36
N ILE A 179 -5.08 11.05 5.76
CA ILE A 179 -5.10 9.70 6.34
C ILE A 179 -3.66 9.28 6.52
N PHE A 180 -3.04 9.83 7.56
CA PHE A 180 -1.93 9.18 8.22
C PHE A 180 -2.53 8.09 9.09
N VAL A 181 -2.48 6.83 8.67
CA VAL A 181 -2.58 5.73 9.64
C VAL A 181 -1.16 5.38 10.08
N PHE A 182 -0.57 6.23 10.92
CA PHE A 182 0.50 5.77 11.81
C PHE A 182 -0.20 5.14 13.00
N TRP A 183 -0.19 3.81 13.06
CA TRP A 183 -0.89 3.06 14.11
C TRP A 183 0.09 2.67 15.21
N HIS A 184 -0.12 3.21 16.41
CA HIS A 184 0.42 2.67 17.65
C HIS A 184 -0.75 2.49 18.60
N GLY A 185 -1.22 1.26 18.74
CA GLY A 185 -2.14 0.84 19.80
C GLY A 185 -3.57 1.42 19.70
N GLU A 186 -4.53 0.50 19.64
CA GLU A 186 -5.97 0.73 19.83
C GLU A 186 -6.75 1.38 18.68
N GLU A 187 -7.97 0.84 18.55
CA GLU A 187 -8.84 0.88 17.38
C GLU A 187 -9.28 2.30 16.99
N ALA A 188 -8.79 2.82 15.86
CA ALA A 188 -9.41 3.98 15.22
C ALA A 188 -10.71 3.57 14.50
N CYS A 189 -11.84 3.82 15.16
CA CYS A 189 -13.13 3.98 14.51
C CYS A 189 -13.11 5.23 13.60
N LEU A 190 -13.55 5.07 12.35
CA LEU A 190 -14.06 6.15 11.50
C LEU A 190 -15.59 6.21 11.60
#